data_AF-A0A927RP98-F1
#
_entry.id   AF-A0A927RP98-F1
#
_cell.length_a   1.000
_cell.length_b   1.000
_cell.length_c   1.000
_cell.angle_alpha   90.00
_cell.angle_beta   90.00
_cell.angle_gamma   90.00
#
_symmetry.space_group_name_H-M   'P 1'
#
loop_
_entity.id
_entity.type
_entity.pdbx_description
1 polymer ?
#
loop_
_entity_poly.entity_id
_entity_poly.type
_entity_poly.pdbx_seq_one_letter_code
_entity_poly.pdbx_strand_id
1 'polypeptide(L)'
;MYHCNLLFSVSEISEWIVSTLSAKLGNGYSLLYNAIGVVAIFLQIMIFQMRSKKNIVLLGLFSNIGWMSYFSLQGDLISCTSGIIGIVSKIIILLGAKHRWADSKWWSVCFLAFAGTYSAFTFKGMMDIFAFVASMLSVSAYFMKKENDIRKLFLFAYCAYICNSISKLYVVALIADVTALISVIVSLIRYRKKDKEEELGENQVTESMEEELAENA
;
A
#
# COMPACT_ATOMS: atom_id res chain seq x y z
N MET A 1 -32.88 29.03 22.67
CA MET A 1 -32.36 27.66 22.84
C MET A 1 -31.38 27.41 21.69
N TYR A 2 -30.16 27.91 21.84
CA TYR A 2 -29.11 27.81 20.82
C TYR A 2 -28.47 26.44 20.96
N HIS A 3 -28.81 25.51 20.06
CA HIS A 3 -28.00 24.31 19.89
C HIS A 3 -26.65 24.75 19.31
N CYS A 4 -25.62 24.77 20.16
CA CYS A 4 -24.23 24.79 19.72
C CYS A 4 -24.00 23.57 18.81
N ASN A 5 -24.13 23.76 17.50
CA ASN A 5 -23.55 22.87 16.50
C ASN A 5 -22.03 23.07 16.52
N LEU A 6 -21.40 22.50 17.54
CA LEU A 6 -19.94 22.48 17.73
C LEU A 6 -19.35 21.17 17.17
N LEU A 7 -19.96 20.66 16.10
CA LEU A 7 -19.38 19.64 15.26
C LEU A 7 -18.92 20.37 14.00
N PHE A 8 -17.77 21.05 14.09
CA PHE A 8 -17.01 21.39 12.90
C PHE A 8 -16.86 20.10 12.11
N SER A 9 -17.34 20.11 10.87
CA SER A 9 -17.12 18.96 9.99
C SER A 9 -15.62 18.77 9.85
N VAL A 10 -15.14 17.53 9.87
CA VAL A 10 -13.72 17.18 9.69
C VAL A 10 -13.12 17.86 8.45
N SER A 11 -13.94 18.16 7.44
CA SER A 11 -13.56 18.93 6.26
C SER A 11 -13.24 20.41 6.52
N GLU A 12 -13.96 21.07 7.43
CA GLU A 12 -13.75 22.50 7.72
C GLU A 12 -12.44 22.73 8.47
N ILE A 13 -12.08 21.80 9.36
CA ILE A 13 -10.81 21.83 10.09
C ILE A 13 -9.64 21.64 9.11
N SER A 14 -9.77 20.71 8.16
CA SER A 14 -8.69 20.46 7.20
C SER A 14 -8.51 21.64 6.23
N GLU A 15 -9.60 22.25 5.74
CA GLU A 15 -9.54 23.44 4.90
C GLU A 15 -8.90 24.64 5.64
N TRP A 16 -9.26 24.84 6.91
CA TRP A 16 -8.64 25.89 7.73
C TRP A 16 -7.13 25.70 7.91
N ILE A 17 -6.69 24.46 8.17
CA ILE A 17 -5.26 24.11 8.30
C ILE A 17 -4.52 24.39 6.99
N VAL A 18 -5.05 23.90 5.86
CA VAL A 18 -4.43 24.08 4.54
C VAL A 18 -4.35 25.56 4.18
N SER A 19 -5.41 26.33 4.42
CA SER A 19 -5.41 27.78 4.13
C SER A 19 -4.36 28.52 4.97
N THR A 20 -4.22 28.16 6.25
CA THR A 20 -3.27 28.79 7.17
C THR A 20 -1.82 28.45 6.79
N LEU A 21 -1.55 27.20 6.41
CA LEU A 21 -0.22 26.76 5.97
C LEU A 21 0.16 27.38 4.62
N SER A 22 -0.77 27.39 3.67
CA SER A 22 -0.60 28.03 2.35
C SER A 22 -0.32 29.53 2.50
N ALA A 23 -1.06 30.22 3.39
CA ALA A 23 -0.84 31.65 3.65
C ALA A 23 0.52 31.94 4.29
N LYS A 24 1.06 31.05 5.13
CA LYS A 24 2.38 31.22 5.77
C LYS A 24 3.56 30.88 4.86
N LEU A 25 3.42 29.86 4.01
CA LEU A 25 4.52 29.30 3.20
C LEU A 25 4.51 29.77 1.74
N GLY A 26 3.41 30.36 1.27
CA GLY A 26 3.25 30.85 -0.10
C GLY A 26 3.56 29.78 -1.15
N ASN A 27 4.28 30.15 -2.22
CA ASN A 27 4.65 29.23 -3.30
C ASN A 27 5.50 28.04 -2.83
N GLY A 28 6.23 28.18 -1.72
CA GLY A 28 7.05 27.10 -1.15
C GLY A 28 6.21 25.92 -0.64
N TYR A 29 4.98 26.17 -0.21
CA TYR A 29 4.06 25.11 0.24
C TYR A 29 3.79 24.09 -0.86
N SER A 30 3.51 24.60 -2.07
CA SER A 30 3.18 23.76 -3.22
C SER A 30 4.35 22.92 -3.71
N LEU A 31 5.56 23.47 -3.64
CA LEU A 31 6.78 22.75 -3.99
C LEU A 31 7.05 21.60 -3.02
N LEU A 32 6.83 21.84 -1.71
CA LEU A 32 7.10 20.86 -0.65
C LEU A 32 6.24 19.61 -0.79
N TYR A 33 4.91 19.75 -0.90
CA TYR A 33 4.05 18.58 -0.99
C TYR A 33 4.29 17.81 -2.31
N ASN A 34 4.52 18.50 -3.43
CA ASN A 34 4.86 17.84 -4.70
C ASN A 34 6.17 17.07 -4.62
N ALA A 35 7.21 17.62 -3.99
CA ALA A 35 8.48 16.93 -3.79
C ALA A 35 8.31 15.64 -2.96
N ILE A 36 7.52 15.69 -1.88
CA ILE A 36 7.18 14.52 -1.07
C ILE A 36 6.43 13.49 -1.90
N GLY A 37 5.46 13.93 -2.72
CA GLY A 37 4.72 13.06 -3.63
C GLY A 37 5.62 12.31 -4.61
N VAL A 38 6.58 13.00 -5.23
CA VAL A 38 7.55 12.38 -6.16
C VAL A 38 8.41 11.32 -5.45
N VAL A 39 8.91 11.63 -4.25
CA VAL A 39 9.69 10.66 -3.45
C VAL A 39 8.84 9.44 -3.09
N ALA A 40 7.58 9.65 -2.70
CA ALA A 40 6.65 8.58 -2.38
C ALA A 40 6.36 7.69 -3.61
N ILE A 41 6.19 8.27 -4.80
CA ILE A 41 6.06 7.53 -6.06
C ILE A 41 7.28 6.64 -6.30
N PHE A 42 8.48 7.20 -6.16
CA PHE A 42 9.71 6.45 -6.39
C PHE A 42 9.83 5.25 -5.44
N LEU A 43 9.57 5.47 -4.14
CA LEU A 43 9.52 4.39 -3.16
C LEU A 43 8.47 3.34 -3.53
N GLN A 44 7.28 3.78 -3.97
CA GLN A 44 6.20 2.88 -4.37
C GLN A 44 6.60 1.95 -5.52
N ILE A 45 7.32 2.48 -6.51
CA ILE A 45 7.84 1.70 -7.64
C ILE A 45 8.85 0.68 -7.15
N MET A 46 9.77 1.08 -6.26
CA MET A 46 10.82 0.22 -5.73
C MET A 46 10.28 -0.97 -4.94
N ILE A 47 9.14 -0.84 -4.26
CA ILE A 47 8.51 -1.92 -3.49
C ILE A 47 8.37 -3.19 -4.34
N PHE A 48 7.85 -3.08 -5.57
CA PHE A 48 7.60 -4.25 -6.42
C PHE A 48 8.84 -4.81 -7.10
N GLN A 49 9.92 -4.03 -7.13
CA GLN A 49 11.20 -4.48 -7.66
C GLN A 49 11.95 -5.37 -6.66
N MET A 50 11.63 -5.28 -5.36
CA MET A 50 12.26 -6.10 -4.33
C MET A 50 11.82 -7.56 -4.40
N ARG A 51 12.77 -8.45 -4.08
CA ARG A 51 12.52 -9.88 -3.87
C ARG A 51 11.94 -10.09 -2.48
N SER A 52 12.77 -9.90 -1.46
CA SER A 52 12.41 -10.20 -0.07
C SER A 52 11.15 -9.49 0.42
N LYS A 53 10.19 -10.27 0.93
CA LYS A 53 9.02 -9.77 1.69
C LYS A 53 9.39 -8.70 2.73
N LYS A 54 10.48 -8.89 3.48
CA LYS A 54 10.90 -7.93 4.52
C LYS A 54 11.20 -6.55 3.92
N ASN A 55 11.87 -6.52 2.77
CA ASN A 55 12.21 -5.29 2.07
C ASN A 55 10.97 -4.66 1.41
N ILE A 56 10.05 -5.48 0.87
CA ILE A 56 8.75 -5.03 0.35
C ILE A 56 7.97 -4.30 1.46
N VAL A 57 7.87 -4.90 2.65
CA VAL A 57 7.16 -4.31 3.79
C VAL A 57 7.87 -3.06 4.30
N LEU A 58 9.20 -3.08 4.41
CA LEU A 58 9.98 -1.94 4.91
C LEU A 58 9.91 -0.73 3.97
N LEU A 59 10.10 -0.93 2.66
CA LEU A 59 9.91 0.14 1.68
C LEU A 59 8.46 0.61 1.63
N GLY A 60 7.50 -0.30 1.78
CA GLY A 60 6.08 0.04 1.90
C GLY A 60 5.79 0.91 3.11
N LEU A 61 6.53 0.75 4.21
CA LEU A 61 6.39 1.60 5.39
C LEU A 61 6.85 3.04 5.08
N PHE A 62 8.03 3.19 4.48
CA PHE A 62 8.54 4.50 4.08
C PHE A 62 7.68 5.18 3.02
N SER A 63 7.20 4.41 2.03
CA SER A 63 6.26 4.91 1.02
C SER A 63 4.98 5.43 1.68
N ASN A 64 4.40 4.67 2.62
CA ASN A 64 3.20 5.11 3.34
C ASN A 64 3.42 6.37 4.17
N ILE A 65 4.60 6.52 4.81
CA ILE A 65 4.94 7.75 5.52
C ILE A 65 4.97 8.92 4.54
N GLY A 66 5.60 8.75 3.37
CA GLY A 66 5.62 9.76 2.31
C GLY A 66 4.21 10.15 1.83
N TRP A 67 3.37 9.16 1.51
CA TRP A 67 1.98 9.41 1.10
C TRP A 67 1.14 10.05 2.21
N MET A 68 1.29 9.63 3.46
CA MET A 68 0.60 10.24 4.59
C MET A 68 1.01 11.71 4.76
N SER A 69 2.30 12.03 4.63
CA SER A 69 2.78 13.41 4.65
C SER A 69 2.23 14.22 3.47
N TYR A 70 2.22 13.65 2.26
CA TYR A 70 1.63 14.28 1.07
C TYR A 70 0.14 14.61 1.29
N PHE A 71 -0.68 13.64 1.70
CA PHE A 71 -2.11 13.84 1.92
C PHE A 71 -2.40 14.76 3.12
N SER A 72 -1.53 14.77 4.14
CA SER A 72 -1.67 15.67 5.29
C SER A 72 -1.52 17.13 4.87
N LEU A 73 -0.54 17.41 4.00
CA LEU A 73 -0.35 18.74 3.41
C LEU A 73 -1.47 19.09 2.42
N GLN A 74 -2.08 18.10 1.77
CA GLN A 74 -3.25 18.35 0.92
C GLN A 74 -4.55 18.56 1.72
N GLY A 75 -4.55 18.29 3.03
CA GLY A 75 -5.73 18.36 3.89
C GLY A 75 -6.70 17.18 3.72
N ASP A 76 -6.27 16.09 3.07
CA ASP A 76 -7.10 14.89 2.90
C ASP A 76 -6.94 13.94 4.10
N LEU A 77 -7.72 14.21 5.14
CA LEU A 77 -7.70 13.45 6.39
C LEU A 77 -8.12 11.98 6.23
N ILE A 78 -8.93 11.66 5.21
CA ILE A 78 -9.36 10.29 4.92
C ILE A 78 -8.15 9.49 4.44
N SER A 79 -7.43 10.03 3.45
CA SER A 79 -6.23 9.42 2.90
C SER A 79 -5.11 9.35 3.94
N CYS A 80 -4.99 10.33 4.85
CA CYS A 80 -4.07 10.27 5.99
C CYS A 80 -4.39 9.11 6.93
N THR A 81 -5.66 8.93 7.29
CA THR A 81 -6.05 7.87 8.22
C THR A 81 -5.78 6.49 7.62
N SER A 82 -6.04 6.31 6.32
CA SER A 82 -5.63 5.10 5.59
C SER A 82 -4.11 4.90 5.62
N GLY A 83 -3.34 5.98 5.45
CA GLY A 83 -1.89 5.99 5.61
C GLY A 83 -1.45 5.46 6.97
N ILE A 84 -2.06 5.95 8.06
CA ILE A 84 -1.78 5.51 9.45
C ILE A 84 -2.05 4.02 9.62
N ILE A 85 -3.23 3.54 9.19
CA ILE A 85 -3.58 2.10 9.25
C ILE A 85 -2.53 1.28 8.50
N GLY A 86 -2.13 1.74 7.32
CA GLY A 86 -1.11 1.10 6.51
C GLY A 86 0.30 1.15 7.12
N ILE A 87 0.63 2.15 7.93
CA ILE A 87 1.89 2.24 8.68
C ILE A 87 1.87 1.24 9.84
N VAL A 88 0.82 1.29 10.67
CA VAL A 88 0.68 0.43 11.85
C VAL A 88 0.67 -1.05 11.45
N SER A 89 -0.08 -1.42 10.42
CA SER A 89 -0.12 -2.80 9.91
C SER A 89 1.26 -3.31 9.48
N LYS A 90 2.07 -2.50 8.78
CA LYS A 90 3.43 -2.86 8.38
C LYS A 90 4.38 -2.97 9.58
N ILE A 91 4.25 -2.09 10.57
CA ILE A 91 5.03 -2.18 11.81
C ILE A 91 4.73 -3.51 12.53
N ILE A 92 3.45 -3.88 12.66
CA ILE A 92 3.06 -5.16 13.26
C ILE A 92 3.64 -6.34 12.47
N ILE A 93 3.56 -6.32 11.15
CA ILE A 93 4.15 -7.37 10.30
C ILE A 93 5.67 -7.48 10.49
N LEU A 94 6.38 -6.36 10.62
CA LEU A 94 7.83 -6.35 10.89
C LEU A 94 8.16 -6.90 12.29
N LEU A 95 7.30 -6.63 13.28
CA LEU A 95 7.44 -7.17 14.64
C LEU A 95 7.10 -8.66 14.74
N GLY A 96 6.26 -9.18 13.84
CA GLY A 96 5.88 -10.60 13.79
C GLY A 96 7.06 -11.56 13.68
N ALA A 97 8.18 -11.12 13.09
CA ALA A 97 9.41 -11.91 13.04
C ALA A 97 10.07 -12.14 14.41
N LYS A 98 9.81 -11.27 15.40
CA LYS A 98 10.40 -11.33 16.75
C LYS A 98 9.39 -11.68 17.84
N HIS A 99 8.11 -11.35 17.64
CA HIS A 99 7.08 -11.48 18.67
C HIS A 99 5.89 -12.29 18.18
N ARG A 100 5.58 -13.39 18.87
CA ARG A 100 4.48 -14.30 18.54
C ARG A 100 3.10 -13.63 18.52
N TRP A 101 2.88 -12.61 19.35
CA TRP A 101 1.60 -11.87 19.38
C TRP A 101 1.34 -11.07 18.09
N ALA A 102 2.41 -10.67 17.39
CA ALA A 102 2.35 -9.88 16.16
C ALA A 102 2.24 -10.76 14.89
N ASP A 103 2.50 -12.06 14.98
CA ASP A 103 2.34 -13.04 13.87
C ASP A 103 0.87 -13.53 13.72
N SER A 104 -0.03 -13.03 14.54
CA SER A 104 -1.43 -13.44 14.53
C SER A 104 -2.18 -12.90 13.31
N LYS A 105 -2.90 -13.79 12.59
CA LYS A 105 -3.80 -13.41 11.48
C LYS A 105 -4.95 -12.51 11.93
N TRP A 106 -5.26 -12.48 13.22
CA TRP A 106 -6.29 -11.61 13.79
C TRP A 106 -6.02 -10.13 13.54
N TRP A 107 -4.74 -9.72 13.43
CA TRP A 107 -4.40 -8.34 13.09
C TRP A 107 -4.93 -7.92 11.73
N SER A 108 -4.88 -8.80 10.73
CA SER A 108 -5.47 -8.53 9.42
C SER A 108 -6.97 -8.25 9.55
N VAL A 109 -7.70 -9.12 10.26
CA VAL A 109 -9.14 -8.97 10.50
C VAL A 109 -9.44 -7.66 11.25
N CYS A 110 -8.66 -7.31 12.27
CA CYS A 110 -8.81 -6.06 13.01
C CYS A 110 -8.60 -4.84 12.11
N PHE A 111 -7.57 -4.82 11.26
CA PHE A 111 -7.33 -3.71 10.34
C PHE A 111 -8.41 -3.63 9.26
N LEU A 112 -8.88 -4.76 8.74
CA LEU A 112 -9.98 -4.79 7.79
C LEU A 112 -11.29 -4.27 8.43
N ALA A 113 -11.59 -4.68 9.67
CA ALA A 113 -12.76 -4.21 10.40
C ALA A 113 -12.68 -2.69 10.67
N PHE A 114 -11.53 -2.21 11.12
CA PHE A 114 -11.31 -0.79 11.38
C PHE A 114 -11.35 0.06 10.10
N ALA A 115 -10.72 -0.41 9.01
CA ALA A 115 -10.82 0.26 7.71
C ALA A 115 -12.26 0.26 7.19
N GLY A 116 -13.01 -0.83 7.41
CA GLY A 116 -14.42 -0.96 7.05
C GLY A 116 -15.32 0.02 7.79
N THR A 117 -15.23 0.06 9.12
CA THR A 117 -16.00 1.00 9.92
C THR A 117 -15.64 2.43 9.59
N TYR A 118 -14.34 2.76 9.49
CA TYR A 118 -13.90 4.11 9.12
C TYR A 118 -14.41 4.53 7.73
N SER A 119 -14.34 3.64 6.75
CA SER A 119 -14.85 3.93 5.40
C SER A 119 -16.35 4.09 5.37
N ALA A 120 -17.10 3.33 6.17
CA ALA A 120 -18.55 3.49 6.30
C ALA A 120 -18.93 4.87 6.90
N PHE A 121 -18.15 5.38 7.86
CA PHE A 121 -18.37 6.72 8.42
C PHE A 121 -17.93 7.86 7.50
N THR A 122 -16.93 7.63 6.64
CA THR A 122 -16.36 8.65 5.75
C THR A 122 -16.89 8.56 4.32
N PHE A 123 -17.85 7.69 4.07
CA PHE A 123 -18.47 7.47 2.78
C PHE A 123 -19.16 8.74 2.27
N LYS A 124 -18.66 9.34 1.19
CA LYS A 124 -19.27 10.51 0.55
C LYS A 124 -19.97 10.16 -0.76
N GLY A 125 -19.59 9.06 -1.42
CA GLY A 125 -20.27 8.60 -2.61
C GLY A 125 -19.87 7.20 -3.07
N MET A 126 -20.61 6.66 -4.05
CA MET A 126 -20.41 5.30 -4.58
C MET A 126 -18.98 5.03 -5.08
N MET A 127 -18.27 6.07 -5.55
CA MET A 127 -16.89 5.92 -6.02
C MET A 127 -15.88 5.67 -4.89
N ASP A 128 -16.21 6.02 -3.64
CA ASP A 128 -15.34 5.76 -2.48
C ASP A 128 -15.23 4.26 -2.18
N ILE A 129 -16.15 3.43 -2.69
CA ILE A 129 -16.06 1.96 -2.60
C ILE A 129 -14.77 1.46 -3.22
N PHE A 130 -14.31 2.06 -4.32
CA PHE A 130 -13.08 1.64 -4.98
C PHE A 130 -11.84 1.88 -4.10
N ALA A 131 -11.75 3.04 -3.43
CA ALA A 131 -10.67 3.30 -2.47
C ALA A 131 -10.70 2.32 -1.29
N PHE A 132 -11.90 2.00 -0.81
CA PHE A 132 -12.10 1.05 0.27
C PHE A 132 -11.63 -0.36 -0.12
N VAL A 133 -12.11 -0.88 -1.25
CA VAL A 133 -11.72 -2.20 -1.78
C VAL A 133 -10.21 -2.25 -2.03
N ALA A 134 -9.64 -1.20 -2.64
CA ALA A 134 -8.21 -1.11 -2.89
C ALA A 134 -7.38 -1.16 -1.59
N SER A 135 -7.84 -0.47 -0.54
CA SER A 135 -7.21 -0.47 0.78
C SER A 135 -7.29 -1.86 1.44
N MET A 136 -8.45 -2.51 1.39
CA MET A 136 -8.62 -3.87 1.92
C MET A 136 -7.72 -4.89 1.23
N LEU A 137 -7.64 -4.84 -0.11
CA LEU A 137 -6.77 -5.70 -0.90
C LEU A 137 -5.30 -5.44 -0.56
N SER A 138 -4.90 -4.17 -0.43
CA SER A 138 -3.52 -3.79 -0.09
C SER A 138 -3.11 -4.27 1.30
N VAL A 139 -3.97 -4.11 2.31
CA VAL A 139 -3.71 -4.64 3.67
C VAL A 139 -3.59 -6.15 3.61
N SER A 140 -4.56 -6.83 2.97
CA SER A 140 -4.56 -8.29 2.83
C SER A 140 -3.31 -8.81 2.10
N ALA A 141 -2.85 -8.08 1.07
CA ALA A 141 -1.64 -8.41 0.34
C ALA A 141 -0.43 -8.50 1.27
N TYR A 142 -0.21 -7.53 2.16
CA TYR A 142 0.95 -7.56 3.06
C TYR A 142 0.95 -8.73 4.06
N PHE A 143 -0.22 -9.27 4.40
CA PHE A 143 -0.34 -10.45 5.26
C PHE A 143 -0.08 -11.78 4.52
N MET A 144 0.03 -11.77 3.19
CA MET A 144 0.37 -12.99 2.43
C MET A 144 1.79 -13.46 2.71
N LYS A 145 1.99 -14.77 2.70
CA LYS A 145 3.31 -15.40 2.93
C LYS A 145 4.18 -15.38 1.67
N LYS A 146 3.59 -15.65 0.51
CA LYS A 146 4.29 -15.75 -0.77
C LYS A 146 4.33 -14.39 -1.47
N GLU A 147 5.51 -13.97 -1.90
CA GLU A 147 5.75 -12.68 -2.56
C GLU A 147 4.95 -12.52 -3.87
N ASN A 148 4.78 -13.62 -4.62
CA ASN A 148 3.95 -13.61 -5.82
C ASN A 148 2.46 -13.38 -5.52
N ASP A 149 1.95 -13.87 -4.40
CA ASP A 149 0.56 -13.63 -4.00
C ASP A 149 0.36 -12.19 -3.52
N ILE A 150 1.36 -11.61 -2.84
CA ILE A 150 1.40 -10.17 -2.53
C ILE A 150 1.22 -9.36 -3.82
N ARG A 151 2.04 -9.63 -4.83
CA ARG A 151 2.02 -8.90 -6.13
C ARG A 151 0.69 -9.07 -6.87
N LYS A 152 0.11 -10.27 -6.90
CA LYS A 152 -1.20 -10.52 -7.53
C LYS A 152 -2.31 -9.71 -6.87
N LEU A 153 -2.36 -9.68 -5.53
CA LEU A 153 -3.35 -8.86 -4.82
C LEU A 153 -3.16 -7.37 -5.07
N PHE A 154 -1.91 -6.90 -5.11
CA PHE A 154 -1.62 -5.51 -5.47
C PHE A 154 -2.05 -5.15 -6.89
N LEU A 155 -1.98 -6.07 -7.85
CA LEU A 155 -2.50 -5.85 -9.21
C LEU A 155 -3.97 -5.43 -9.16
N PHE A 156 -4.80 -6.18 -8.43
CA PHE A 156 -6.23 -5.85 -8.27
C PHE A 156 -6.45 -4.58 -7.44
N ALA A 157 -5.62 -4.37 -6.41
CA ALA A 157 -5.68 -3.16 -5.59
C ALA A 157 -5.42 -1.90 -6.42
N TYR A 158 -4.40 -1.90 -7.29
CA TYR A 158 -4.10 -0.73 -8.12
C TYR A 158 -5.15 -0.47 -9.19
N CYS A 159 -5.77 -1.49 -9.77
CA CYS A 159 -6.90 -1.27 -10.66
C CYS A 159 -8.02 -0.51 -9.93
N ALA A 160 -8.32 -0.88 -8.68
CA ALA A 160 -9.32 -0.17 -7.87
C ALA A 160 -8.85 1.25 -7.48
N TYR A 161 -7.58 1.44 -7.12
CA TYR A 161 -7.04 2.78 -6.85
C TYR A 161 -7.12 3.70 -8.07
N ILE A 162 -6.79 3.22 -9.28
CA ILE A 162 -6.89 3.98 -10.52
C ILE A 162 -8.34 4.45 -10.75
N CYS A 163 -9.32 3.57 -10.59
CA CYS A 163 -10.74 3.94 -10.71
C CYS A 163 -11.12 5.06 -9.73
N ASN A 164 -10.66 4.97 -8.48
CA ASN A 164 -10.89 6.03 -7.48
C ASN A 164 -10.15 7.34 -7.84
N SER A 165 -8.89 7.25 -8.24
CA SER A 165 -8.06 8.41 -8.59
C SER A 165 -8.61 9.17 -9.80
N ILE A 166 -9.14 8.48 -10.81
CA ILE A 166 -9.87 9.08 -11.94
C ILE A 166 -11.14 9.78 -11.45
N SER A 167 -11.91 9.14 -10.58
CA SER A 167 -13.18 9.68 -10.07
C SER A 167 -13.01 10.98 -9.27
N LYS A 168 -11.87 11.13 -8.58
CA LYS A 168 -11.55 12.31 -7.77
C LYS A 168 -10.62 13.32 -8.47
N LEU A 169 -10.23 13.04 -9.72
CA LEU A 169 -9.27 13.85 -10.49
C LEU A 169 -7.92 14.07 -9.78
N TYR A 170 -7.48 13.10 -8.99
CA TYR A 170 -6.20 13.15 -8.26
C TYR A 170 -5.04 12.78 -9.19
N VAL A 171 -4.56 13.76 -9.96
CA VAL A 171 -3.54 13.53 -11.01
C VAL A 171 -2.26 12.88 -10.46
N VAL A 172 -1.74 13.34 -9.33
CA VAL A 172 -0.51 12.80 -8.74
C VAL A 172 -0.69 11.36 -8.28
N ALA A 173 -1.81 11.05 -7.63
CA ALA A 173 -2.15 9.69 -7.19
C ALA A 173 -2.36 8.77 -8.40
N LEU A 174 -3.04 9.24 -9.44
CA LEU A 174 -3.25 8.49 -10.67
C LEU A 174 -1.92 8.09 -11.34
N ILE A 175 -0.97 9.03 -11.45
CA ILE A 175 0.37 8.74 -12.00
C ILE A 175 1.08 7.69 -11.14
N ALA A 176 0.99 7.81 -9.81
CA ALA A 176 1.56 6.83 -8.89
C ALA A 176 0.96 5.43 -9.08
N ASP A 177 -0.36 5.34 -9.13
CA ASP A 177 -1.09 4.08 -9.23
C ASP A 177 -0.84 3.39 -10.56
N VAL A 178 -0.83 4.14 -11.67
CA VAL A 178 -0.50 3.61 -13.01
C VAL A 178 0.94 3.11 -13.05
N THR A 179 1.89 3.88 -12.51
CA THR A 179 3.30 3.49 -12.52
C THR A 179 3.54 2.28 -11.61
N ALA A 180 2.86 2.22 -10.46
CA ALA A 180 2.89 1.06 -9.58
C ALA A 180 2.28 -0.18 -10.24
N LEU A 181 1.16 -0.04 -10.95
CA LEU A 181 0.54 -1.13 -11.72
C LEU A 181 1.51 -1.71 -12.76
N ILE A 182 2.16 -0.85 -13.55
CA ILE A 182 3.18 -1.27 -14.52
C ILE A 182 4.33 -1.99 -13.80
N SER A 183 4.81 -1.45 -12.68
CA SER A 183 5.87 -2.05 -11.87
C SER A 183 5.49 -3.45 -11.36
N VAL A 184 4.25 -3.62 -10.90
CA VAL A 184 3.70 -4.92 -10.47
C VAL A 184 3.69 -5.91 -11.65
N ILE A 185 3.19 -5.51 -12.82
CA ILE A 185 3.13 -6.37 -14.01
C ILE A 185 4.53 -6.83 -14.42
N VAL A 186 5.48 -5.89 -14.51
CA VAL A 186 6.87 -6.19 -14.83
C VAL A 186 7.47 -7.15 -13.79
N SER A 187 7.20 -6.93 -12.50
CA SER A 187 7.67 -7.83 -11.44
C SER A 187 7.10 -9.24 -11.58
N LEU A 188 5.79 -9.39 -11.85
CA LEU A 188 5.15 -10.70 -12.02
C LEU A 188 5.74 -11.47 -13.19
N ILE A 189 6.01 -10.79 -14.31
CA ILE A 189 6.64 -11.41 -15.49
C ILE A 189 8.09 -11.82 -15.17
N ARG A 190 8.86 -10.94 -14.52
CA ARG A 190 10.27 -11.17 -14.18
C ARG A 190 10.43 -12.35 -13.23
N TYR A 191 9.61 -12.43 -12.19
CA TYR A 191 9.75 -13.44 -11.15
C TYR A 191 9.18 -14.80 -11.55
N ARG A 192 8.12 -14.84 -12.37
CA ARG A 192 7.61 -16.08 -12.94
C ARG A 192 8.64 -16.85 -13.78
N LYS A 193 9.55 -16.16 -14.46
CA LYS A 193 10.62 -16.82 -15.24
C LYS A 193 11.66 -17.48 -14.35
N LYS A 194 12.07 -16.79 -13.28
CA LYS A 194 13.08 -17.28 -12.35
C LYS A 194 12.62 -18.49 -11.56
N ASP A 195 11.38 -18.48 -11.09
CA ASP A 195 10.81 -19.60 -10.32
C ASP A 195 10.79 -20.89 -11.18
N LYS A 196 10.52 -20.77 -12.49
CA LYS A 196 10.56 -21.90 -13.43
C LYS A 196 11.97 -22.42 -13.70
N GLU A 197 12.95 -21.54 -13.78
CA GLU A 197 14.36 -21.92 -13.97
C GLU A 197 14.91 -22.65 -12.75
N GLU A 198 14.52 -22.24 -11.54
CA GLU A 198 14.89 -22.91 -10.29
C GLU A 198 14.24 -24.29 -10.16
N GLU A 199 12.93 -24.42 -10.46
CA GLU A 199 12.24 -25.72 -10.47
C GLU A 199 12.83 -26.72 -11.49
N LEU A 200 13.21 -26.24 -12.67
CA LEU A 200 13.84 -27.09 -13.69
C LEU A 200 15.23 -27.58 -13.27
N GLY A 201 16.03 -26.73 -12.62
CA GLY A 201 17.35 -27.11 -12.13
C GLY A 201 17.30 -28.13 -10.98
N GLU A 202 16.35 -27.97 -10.05
CA GLU A 202 16.20 -28.89 -8.91
C GLU A 202 15.75 -30.29 -9.35
N ASN A 203 14.85 -30.37 -10.34
CA ASN A 203 14.45 -31.66 -10.93
C ASN A 203 15.62 -32.37 -11.61
N GLN A 204 16.46 -31.64 -12.36
CA GLN A 204 17.64 -32.23 -13.00
C GLN A 204 18.65 -32.79 -12.00
N VAL A 205 18.87 -32.09 -10.88
CA VAL A 205 19.77 -32.59 -9.81
C VAL A 205 19.20 -33.85 -9.18
N THR A 206 17.89 -33.88 -8.92
CA THR A 206 17.23 -35.04 -8.30
C THR A 206 17.28 -36.26 -9.21
N GLU A 207 17.00 -36.10 -10.51
CA GLU A 207 17.13 -37.18 -11.50
C GLU A 207 18.57 -37.72 -11.58
N SER A 208 19.58 -36.84 -11.59
CA SER A 208 20.99 -37.28 -11.64
C SER A 208 21.43 -38.08 -10.40
N MET A 209 20.89 -37.74 -9.22
CA MET A 209 21.18 -38.50 -7.99
C MET A 209 20.50 -39.87 -7.97
N GLU A 210 19.28 -39.97 -8.52
CA GLU A 210 18.56 -41.25 -8.63
C GLU A 210 19.25 -42.21 -9.61
N GLU A 211 19.77 -41.70 -10.73
CA GLU A 211 20.56 -42.50 -11.69
C GLU A 211 21.86 -43.03 -11.07
N GLU A 212 22.61 -42.21 -10.34
CA GLU A 212 23.86 -42.62 -9.68
C GLU A 212 23.61 -43.66 -8.55
N LEU A 213 22.48 -43.56 -7.85
CA LEU A 213 22.07 -44.57 -6.87
C LEU A 213 21.69 -45.90 -7.52
N ALA A 214 21.09 -45.88 -8.71
CA ALA A 214 20.69 -47.08 -9.44
C ALA A 214 21.90 -47.82 -10.06
N GLU A 215 22.93 -47.11 -10.50
CA GLU A 215 24.17 -47.75 -11.01
C GLU A 215 25.00 -48.42 -9.90
N ASN A 216 24.89 -47.94 -8.66
CA ASN A 216 25.67 -48.45 -7.53
C ASN A 216 24.97 -49.57 -6.73
N ALA A 217 23.75 -49.96 -7.09
CA ALA A 217 22.94 -51.00 -6.45
C ALA A 217 23.01 -52.35 -7.20
#